data_AF-A0A7K6AUV4-F1
#
_entry.id   AF-A0A7K6AUV4-F1
#
_cell.length_a   1.000
_cell.length_b   1.000
_cell.length_c   1.000
_cell.angle_alpha   90.00
_cell.angle_beta   90.00
_cell.angle_gamma   90.00
#
_symmetry.space_group_name_H-M   'P 1'
#
loop_
_entity.id
_entity.type
_entity.pdbx_description
1 polymer ?
#
loop_
_entity_poly.entity_id
_entity_poly.type
_entity_poly.pdbx_seq_one_letter_code
_entity_poly.pdbx_strand_id
1 'polypeptide(L)'
;QTLAELEALCNHLYEGTDLAQRMQAEKVLLELIDSPECLRQCQLLLEQGTTSYAQLLAATCLSKLVSRASPLPIEQRIDIRNYILNYVASQPKLAPFVIQALVQVIAKITKLGWFEVLKDQLIFRDIVTDVKTFLQGTVDHYIIGVMILSELTQEINLVDCSRSSAKHRKIATSFRDTSLKDILMLACSLLKELLAKPLNLQDQQQQSLAMQLLKLVLNCLNFDFIGNSADESADDLCTVQIPTNWRTIFLEPETLNLFFDLYRALPPVLSQLALSCLVQFASARRSLFSNPERAKYLSNLIKGVKQILENPQGLSDPGNYHEFCRFLARLKTNYQLGELVMVKEYPEVIQLIANFTITSLQHWEFAPNSVHYLLTLWQRMVASVPFVKSAEPHLLDTYAPEITKAYITSRLECVPVVIRDGLEDPLDDTATVFQQLEQLCTVSRCEYEKACTLLVQLFDQNAQNYQKLLHSSSRNPLEITVQEGRLAWLVYFVGTFVGGRLTYTSTDDHDAMDGELSCRVFQLISLMDAQLPQSSNEKVELAILWFLDQFRKTYVGDQLQHTSKV
;
A
#
# COMPACT_ATOMS: atom_id res chain seq x y z
N GLN A 1 19.22 -41.18 -15.05
CA GLN A 1 18.20 -41.41 -14.01
C GLN A 1 16.90 -41.83 -14.67
N THR A 2 16.15 -42.72 -14.03
CA THR A 2 14.82 -43.17 -14.47
C THR A 2 13.74 -42.20 -13.98
N LEU A 3 12.58 -42.15 -14.64
CA LEU A 3 11.45 -41.28 -14.24
C LEU A 3 11.07 -41.47 -12.76
N ALA A 4 11.08 -42.72 -12.30
CA ALA A 4 10.78 -43.08 -10.91
C ALA A 4 11.76 -42.47 -9.89
N GLU A 5 13.05 -42.36 -10.23
CA GLU A 5 14.05 -41.71 -9.37
C GLU A 5 13.80 -40.20 -9.26
N LEU A 6 13.38 -39.56 -10.36
CA LEU A 6 13.04 -38.13 -10.38
C LEU A 6 11.75 -37.84 -9.60
N GLU A 7 10.75 -38.71 -9.70
CA GLU A 7 9.52 -38.59 -8.89
C GLU A 7 9.79 -38.82 -7.39
N ALA A 8 10.65 -39.78 -7.04
CA ALA A 8 11.07 -39.98 -5.66
C ALA A 8 11.80 -38.74 -5.10
N LEU A 9 12.64 -38.08 -5.91
CA LEU A 9 13.27 -36.81 -5.54
C LEU A 9 12.24 -35.70 -5.29
N CYS A 10 11.18 -35.62 -6.10
CA CYS A 10 10.10 -34.65 -5.88
C CYS A 10 9.41 -34.85 -4.53
N ASN A 11 9.06 -36.10 -4.22
CA ASN A 11 8.37 -36.42 -2.97
C ASN A 11 9.24 -36.07 -1.75
N HIS A 12 10.53 -36.41 -1.79
CA HIS A 12 11.45 -36.01 -0.72
C HIS A 12 11.57 -34.48 -0.58
N LEU A 13 11.53 -33.73 -1.68
CA LEU A 13 11.73 -32.27 -1.66
C LEU A 13 10.51 -31.51 -1.15
N TYR A 14 9.30 -31.91 -1.57
CA TYR A 14 8.06 -31.17 -1.30
C TYR A 14 7.22 -31.78 -0.17
N GLU A 15 7.23 -33.10 0.01
CA GLU A 15 6.44 -33.81 1.02
C GLU A 15 7.28 -34.32 2.21
N GLY A 16 8.60 -34.41 2.05
CA GLY A 16 9.50 -34.92 3.07
C GLY A 16 9.53 -34.07 4.35
N THR A 17 9.39 -34.73 5.50
CA THR A 17 9.51 -34.11 6.83
C THR A 17 10.94 -34.19 7.40
N ASP A 18 11.79 -35.08 6.86
CA ASP A 18 13.19 -35.23 7.25
C ASP A 18 14.10 -34.21 6.52
N LEU A 19 14.75 -33.35 7.31
CA LEU A 19 15.68 -32.33 6.82
C LEU A 19 16.87 -32.93 6.06
N ALA A 20 17.40 -34.07 6.50
CA ALA A 20 18.55 -34.69 5.86
C ALA A 20 18.21 -35.21 4.45
N GLN A 21 17.02 -35.81 4.30
CA GLN A 21 16.51 -36.26 3.01
C GLN A 21 16.22 -35.09 2.06
N ARG A 22 15.68 -33.98 2.56
CA ARG A 22 15.45 -32.77 1.77
C ARG A 22 16.75 -32.17 1.24
N MET A 23 17.76 -32.01 2.10
CA MET A 23 19.07 -31.51 1.69
C MET A 23 19.74 -32.43 0.65
N GLN A 24 19.62 -33.75 0.83
CA GLN A 24 20.17 -34.70 -0.13
C GLN A 24 19.44 -34.62 -1.48
N ALA A 25 18.11 -34.49 -1.47
CA ALA A 25 17.33 -34.31 -2.70
C ALA A 25 17.66 -32.99 -3.40
N GLU A 26 17.87 -31.90 -2.66
CA GLU A 26 18.29 -30.62 -3.21
C GLU A 26 19.70 -30.69 -3.84
N LYS A 27 20.63 -31.41 -3.22
CA LYS A 27 21.95 -31.65 -3.80
C LYS A 27 21.87 -32.40 -5.13
N VAL A 28 21.08 -33.47 -5.19
CA VAL A 28 20.87 -34.25 -6.42
C VAL A 28 20.18 -33.40 -7.50
N LEU A 29 19.30 -32.47 -7.10
CA LEU A 29 18.67 -31.53 -8.02
C LEU A 29 19.68 -30.57 -8.67
N LEU A 30 20.66 -30.08 -7.91
CA LEU A 30 21.73 -29.24 -8.45
C LEU A 30 22.60 -30.02 -9.46
N GLU A 31 22.95 -31.26 -9.13
CA GLU A 31 23.67 -32.17 -10.03
C GLU A 31 22.87 -32.45 -11.31
N LEU A 32 21.54 -32.64 -11.19
CA LEU A 32 20.64 -32.81 -12.31
C LEU A 32 20.65 -31.59 -13.23
N ILE A 33 20.61 -30.39 -12.66
CA ILE A 33 20.65 -29.15 -13.42
C ILE A 33 21.93 -29.12 -14.25
N ASP A 34 23.08 -29.40 -13.63
CA ASP A 34 24.43 -29.43 -14.24
C ASP A 34 24.66 -30.54 -15.27
N SER A 35 23.76 -31.50 -15.34
CA SER A 35 23.77 -32.56 -16.35
C SER A 35 23.44 -32.03 -17.76
N PRO A 36 24.13 -32.50 -18.81
CA PRO A 36 23.73 -32.23 -20.20
C PRO A 36 22.35 -32.78 -20.55
N GLU A 37 21.86 -33.77 -19.80
CA GLU A 37 20.56 -34.42 -19.98
C GLU A 37 19.40 -33.66 -19.31
N CYS A 38 19.68 -32.57 -18.59
CA CYS A 38 18.70 -31.81 -17.79
C CYS A 38 17.45 -31.45 -18.58
N LEU A 39 17.61 -30.92 -19.80
CA LEU A 39 16.48 -30.53 -20.65
C LEU A 39 15.57 -31.72 -20.99
N ARG A 40 16.18 -32.84 -21.41
CA ARG A 40 15.44 -34.06 -21.75
C ARG A 40 14.72 -34.64 -20.54
N GLN A 41 15.34 -34.58 -19.36
CA GLN A 41 14.72 -35.04 -18.12
C GLN A 41 13.56 -34.14 -17.66
N CYS A 42 13.67 -32.83 -17.86
CA CYS A 42 12.57 -31.89 -17.61
C CYS A 42 11.39 -32.16 -18.56
N GLN A 43 11.64 -32.38 -19.85
CA GLN A 43 10.60 -32.75 -20.82
C GLN A 43 9.91 -34.06 -20.44
N LEU A 44 10.69 -35.07 -20.03
CA LEU A 44 10.16 -36.35 -19.55
C LEU A 44 9.23 -36.17 -18.33
N LEU A 45 9.62 -35.34 -17.37
CA LEU A 45 8.80 -35.04 -16.18
C LEU A 45 7.52 -34.26 -16.53
N LEU A 46 7.57 -33.38 -17.53
CA LEU A 46 6.39 -32.64 -17.97
C LEU A 46 5.41 -33.54 -18.74
N GLU A 47 5.91 -34.45 -19.59
CA GLU A 47 5.06 -35.28 -20.44
C GLU A 47 4.55 -36.56 -19.74
N GLN A 48 5.38 -37.16 -18.88
CA GLN A 48 5.12 -38.48 -18.29
C GLN A 48 5.01 -38.45 -16.76
N GLY A 49 5.29 -37.31 -16.12
CA GLY A 49 5.16 -37.18 -14.67
C GLY A 49 3.73 -37.41 -14.20
N THR A 50 3.59 -38.19 -13.14
CA THR A 50 2.28 -38.58 -12.59
C THR A 50 1.71 -37.57 -11.58
N THR A 51 2.53 -36.62 -11.12
CA THR A 51 2.16 -35.64 -10.09
C THR A 51 2.43 -34.20 -10.54
N SER A 52 1.65 -33.25 -10.01
CA SER A 52 1.91 -31.81 -10.25
C SER A 52 3.22 -31.33 -9.63
N TYR A 53 3.74 -32.01 -8.60
CA TYR A 53 5.06 -31.74 -8.03
C TYR A 53 6.20 -32.16 -8.97
N ALA A 54 6.03 -33.23 -9.76
CA ALA A 54 6.99 -33.61 -10.80
C ALA A 54 7.11 -32.53 -11.88
N GLN A 55 5.98 -31.98 -12.30
CA GLN A 55 5.93 -30.88 -13.27
C GLN A 55 6.53 -29.58 -12.69
N LEU A 56 6.27 -29.30 -11.41
CA LEU A 56 6.87 -28.17 -10.70
C LEU A 56 8.39 -28.31 -10.57
N LEU A 57 8.89 -29.52 -10.30
CA LEU A 57 10.33 -29.78 -10.28
C LEU A 57 10.95 -29.49 -11.65
N ALA A 58 10.33 -29.95 -12.73
CA ALA A 58 10.78 -29.66 -14.09
C ALA A 58 10.81 -28.15 -14.37
N ALA A 59 9.75 -27.41 -14.01
CA ALA A 59 9.72 -25.96 -14.15
C ALA A 59 10.84 -25.28 -13.33
N THR A 60 11.11 -25.76 -12.12
CA THR A 60 12.17 -25.26 -11.23
C THR A 60 13.57 -25.51 -11.82
N CYS A 61 13.81 -26.72 -12.34
CA CYS A 61 15.04 -27.08 -13.05
C CYS A 61 15.24 -26.19 -14.27
N LEU A 62 14.21 -26.02 -15.11
CA LEU A 62 14.27 -25.16 -16.29
C LEU A 62 14.55 -23.70 -15.90
N SER A 63 13.91 -23.19 -14.84
CA SER A 63 14.20 -21.84 -14.35
C SER A 63 15.65 -21.67 -13.92
N LYS A 64 16.22 -22.64 -13.19
CA LYS A 64 17.63 -22.58 -12.77
C LYS A 64 18.58 -22.73 -13.96
N LEU A 65 18.25 -23.61 -14.90
CA LEU A 65 19.00 -23.87 -16.13
C LEU A 65 19.15 -22.61 -16.99
N VAL A 66 18.08 -21.85 -17.19
CA VAL A 66 18.11 -20.64 -18.04
C VAL A 66 18.76 -19.43 -17.34
N SER A 67 18.80 -19.43 -16.01
CA SER A 67 19.37 -18.35 -15.19
C SER A 67 20.87 -18.51 -14.90
N ARG A 68 21.53 -19.53 -15.46
CA ARG A 68 22.96 -19.80 -15.25
C ARG A 68 23.88 -18.61 -15.57
N ALA A 69 25.02 -18.60 -14.90
CA ALA A 69 26.10 -17.64 -15.16
C ALA A 69 26.62 -17.73 -16.61
N SER A 70 26.78 -18.96 -17.11
CA SER A 70 27.05 -19.21 -18.53
C SER A 70 25.71 -19.43 -19.26
N PRO A 71 25.29 -18.51 -20.13
CA PRO A 71 23.99 -18.61 -20.78
C PRO A 71 23.98 -19.75 -21.81
N LEU A 72 22.84 -20.42 -21.92
CA LEU A 72 22.60 -21.39 -22.99
C LEU A 72 22.67 -20.73 -24.38
N PRO A 73 23.00 -21.49 -25.45
CA PRO A 73 22.87 -21.03 -26.82
C PRO A 73 21.49 -20.42 -27.11
N ILE A 74 21.46 -19.41 -27.99
CA ILE A 74 20.23 -18.68 -28.34
C ILE A 74 19.16 -19.66 -28.84
N GLU A 75 19.53 -20.59 -29.73
CA GLU A 75 18.62 -21.60 -30.29
C GLU A 75 18.00 -22.49 -29.20
N GLN A 76 18.81 -23.00 -28.27
CA GLN A 76 18.29 -23.83 -27.17
C GLN A 76 17.31 -23.06 -26.27
N ARG A 77 17.55 -21.77 -26.02
CA ARG A 77 16.61 -20.94 -25.23
C ARG A 77 15.30 -20.70 -25.96
N ILE A 78 15.34 -20.53 -27.28
CA ILE A 78 14.14 -20.44 -28.12
C ILE A 78 13.38 -21.76 -28.08
N ASP A 79 14.07 -22.90 -28.21
CA ASP A 79 13.45 -24.22 -28.16
C ASP A 79 12.77 -24.48 -26.81
N ILE A 80 13.43 -24.15 -25.69
CA ILE A 80 12.84 -24.27 -24.35
C ILE A 80 11.60 -23.38 -24.22
N ARG A 81 11.68 -22.11 -24.61
CA ARG A 81 10.55 -21.17 -24.53
C ARG A 81 9.36 -21.68 -25.35
N ASN A 82 9.59 -22.06 -26.60
CA ASN A 82 8.55 -22.50 -27.52
C ASN A 82 7.95 -23.85 -27.05
N TYR A 83 8.77 -24.75 -26.52
CA TYR A 83 8.30 -25.99 -25.91
C TYR A 83 7.34 -25.70 -24.75
N ILE A 84 7.73 -24.84 -23.81
CA ILE A 84 6.89 -24.50 -22.66
C ILE A 84 5.59 -23.83 -23.10
N LEU A 85 5.65 -22.88 -24.05
CA LEU A 85 4.46 -22.24 -24.62
C LEU A 85 3.49 -23.27 -25.22
N ASN A 86 3.98 -24.19 -26.04
CA ASN A 86 3.17 -25.25 -26.63
C ASN A 86 2.64 -26.23 -25.57
N TYR A 87 3.42 -26.52 -24.54
CA TYR A 87 3.02 -27.40 -23.45
C TYR A 87 1.86 -26.81 -22.65
N VAL A 88 1.96 -25.56 -22.20
CA VAL A 88 0.86 -24.90 -21.46
C VAL A 88 -0.37 -24.64 -22.34
N ALA A 89 -0.19 -24.45 -23.66
CA ALA A 89 -1.30 -24.38 -24.61
C ALA A 89 -2.01 -25.73 -24.77
N SER A 90 -1.27 -26.83 -24.86
CA SER A 90 -1.85 -28.17 -25.01
C SER A 90 -2.44 -28.73 -23.72
N GLN A 91 -1.98 -28.26 -22.56
CA GLN A 91 -2.41 -28.70 -21.23
C GLN A 91 -2.93 -27.53 -20.38
N PRO A 92 -4.02 -26.86 -20.78
CA PRO A 92 -4.51 -25.67 -20.08
C PRO A 92 -5.11 -25.96 -18.69
N LYS A 93 -5.31 -27.24 -18.35
CA LYS A 93 -5.87 -27.71 -17.07
C LYS A 93 -4.83 -28.16 -16.05
N LEU A 94 -3.54 -27.87 -16.30
CA LEU A 94 -2.49 -28.10 -15.31
C LEU A 94 -2.81 -27.38 -13.99
N ALA A 95 -2.23 -27.88 -12.90
CA ALA A 95 -2.38 -27.23 -11.61
C ALA A 95 -1.91 -25.75 -11.70
N PRO A 96 -2.65 -24.78 -11.11
CA PRO A 96 -2.34 -23.36 -11.29
C PRO A 96 -0.91 -22.96 -10.92
N PHE A 97 -0.35 -23.57 -9.87
CA PHE A 97 1.03 -23.31 -9.45
C PHE A 97 2.08 -23.84 -10.45
N VAL A 98 1.77 -24.89 -11.20
CA VAL A 98 2.64 -25.42 -12.27
C VAL A 98 2.64 -24.47 -13.46
N ILE A 99 1.44 -24.03 -13.89
CA ILE A 99 1.31 -23.02 -14.96
C ILE A 99 2.08 -21.77 -14.58
N GLN A 100 1.90 -21.26 -13.36
CA GLN A 100 2.63 -20.09 -12.85
C GLN A 100 4.15 -20.28 -12.93
N ALA A 101 4.68 -21.42 -12.48
CA ALA A 101 6.11 -21.70 -12.53
C ALA A 101 6.66 -21.79 -13.96
N LEU A 102 5.91 -22.38 -14.90
CA LEU A 102 6.28 -22.46 -16.31
C LEU A 102 6.24 -21.09 -17.01
N VAL A 103 5.22 -20.29 -16.70
CA VAL A 103 5.09 -18.91 -17.19
C VAL A 103 6.26 -18.04 -16.71
N GLN A 104 6.71 -18.21 -15.46
CA GLN A 104 7.93 -17.57 -14.94
C GLN A 104 9.18 -17.92 -15.75
N VAL A 105 9.32 -19.16 -16.20
CA VAL A 105 10.45 -19.56 -17.07
C VAL A 105 10.36 -18.83 -18.41
N ILE A 106 9.18 -18.74 -19.03
CA ILE A 106 8.95 -18.00 -20.28
C ILE A 106 9.35 -16.53 -20.10
N ALA A 107 8.90 -15.87 -19.04
CA ALA A 107 9.21 -14.49 -18.74
C ALA A 107 10.72 -14.25 -18.55
N LYS A 108 11.39 -15.13 -17.79
CA LYS A 108 12.85 -15.06 -17.58
C LYS A 108 13.63 -15.22 -18.87
N ILE A 109 13.33 -16.24 -19.68
CA ILE A 109 13.99 -16.43 -20.98
C ILE A 109 13.82 -15.18 -21.85
N THR A 110 12.60 -14.64 -21.89
CA THR A 110 12.27 -13.46 -22.69
C THR A 110 13.04 -12.22 -22.26
N LYS A 111 13.11 -11.92 -20.95
CA LYS A 111 13.92 -10.83 -20.39
C LYS A 111 15.40 -11.00 -20.72
N LEU A 112 15.93 -12.21 -20.56
CA LEU A 112 17.35 -12.51 -20.80
C LEU A 112 17.72 -12.35 -22.28
N GLY A 113 16.82 -12.75 -23.18
CA GLY A 113 16.97 -12.66 -24.63
C GLY A 113 16.50 -11.34 -25.25
N TRP A 114 16.06 -10.35 -24.46
CA TRP A 114 15.34 -9.16 -24.96
C TRP A 114 16.03 -8.35 -26.08
N PHE A 115 17.36 -8.40 -26.16
CA PHE A 115 18.17 -7.74 -27.19
C PHE A 115 18.92 -8.71 -28.11
N GLU A 116 18.67 -10.01 -28.00
CA GLU A 116 19.33 -11.01 -28.81
C GLU A 116 18.71 -11.07 -30.21
N VAL A 117 19.57 -11.10 -31.21
CA VAL A 117 19.19 -11.09 -32.62
C VAL A 117 19.52 -12.45 -33.21
N LEU A 118 18.54 -13.07 -33.85
CA LEU A 118 18.72 -14.27 -34.66
C LEU A 118 18.09 -14.01 -36.03
N LYS A 119 18.85 -14.22 -37.11
CA LYS A 119 18.40 -13.95 -38.49
C LYS A 119 17.82 -12.53 -38.65
N ASP A 120 18.52 -11.53 -38.12
CA ASP A 120 18.15 -10.10 -38.15
C ASP A 120 16.83 -9.73 -37.42
N GLN A 121 16.30 -10.62 -36.58
CA GLN A 121 15.08 -10.40 -35.81
C GLN A 121 15.30 -10.52 -34.30
N LEU A 122 14.60 -9.69 -33.53
CA LEU A 122 14.55 -9.73 -32.07
C LEU A 122 13.52 -10.77 -31.60
N ILE A 123 13.80 -12.04 -31.89
CA ILE A 123 12.88 -13.19 -31.74
C ILE A 123 12.25 -13.35 -30.35
N PHE A 124 12.90 -12.82 -29.31
CA PHE A 124 12.34 -12.85 -27.95
C PHE A 124 11.20 -11.85 -27.74
N ARG A 125 11.13 -10.78 -28.52
CA ARG A 125 10.10 -9.74 -28.42
C ARG A 125 8.76 -10.13 -29.04
N ASP A 126 8.75 -11.18 -29.86
CA ASP A 126 7.54 -11.67 -30.52
C ASP A 126 6.53 -12.31 -29.55
N ILE A 127 6.89 -12.45 -28.28
CA ILE A 127 6.04 -12.99 -27.21
C ILE A 127 4.65 -12.33 -27.15
N VAL A 128 4.55 -11.03 -27.43
CA VAL A 128 3.25 -10.33 -27.44
C VAL A 128 2.37 -10.83 -28.58
N THR A 129 2.97 -11.16 -29.72
CA THR A 129 2.27 -11.77 -30.87
C THR A 129 1.90 -13.21 -30.56
N ASP A 130 2.80 -13.98 -29.94
CA ASP A 130 2.54 -15.37 -29.55
C ASP A 130 1.36 -15.46 -28.57
N VAL A 131 1.30 -14.57 -27.57
CA VAL A 131 0.20 -14.52 -26.60
C VAL A 131 -1.16 -14.24 -27.27
N LYS A 132 -1.22 -13.50 -28.38
CA LYS A 132 -2.50 -13.26 -29.08
C LYS A 132 -3.17 -14.55 -29.53
N THR A 133 -2.42 -15.63 -29.76
CA THR A 133 -2.99 -16.93 -30.13
C THR A 133 -3.74 -17.58 -28.94
N PHE A 134 -3.24 -17.41 -27.71
CA PHE A 134 -3.92 -17.83 -26.49
C PHE A 134 -5.24 -17.08 -26.29
N LEU A 135 -5.25 -15.80 -26.64
CA LEU A 135 -6.44 -14.92 -26.62
C LEU A 135 -7.44 -15.21 -27.74
N GLN A 136 -7.26 -16.29 -28.50
CA GLN A 136 -8.25 -16.79 -29.47
C GLN A 136 -8.77 -18.18 -29.10
N GLY A 137 -8.27 -18.76 -27.99
CA GLY A 137 -8.61 -20.09 -27.51
C GLY A 137 -9.80 -20.12 -26.54
N THR A 138 -9.80 -21.11 -25.64
CA THR A 138 -10.79 -21.21 -24.55
C THR A 138 -10.50 -20.21 -23.43
N VAL A 139 -11.41 -20.06 -22.46
CA VAL A 139 -11.19 -19.20 -21.28
C VAL A 139 -9.91 -19.57 -20.51
N ASP A 140 -9.59 -20.86 -20.41
CA ASP A 140 -8.33 -21.31 -19.79
C ASP A 140 -7.10 -20.81 -20.56
N HIS A 141 -7.15 -20.82 -21.91
CA HIS A 141 -6.07 -20.27 -22.73
C HIS A 141 -5.97 -18.75 -22.54
N TYR A 142 -7.10 -18.04 -22.47
CA TYR A 142 -7.11 -16.60 -22.19
C TYR A 142 -6.43 -16.30 -20.86
N ILE A 143 -6.75 -17.03 -19.80
CA ILE A 143 -6.14 -16.88 -18.47
C ILE A 143 -4.62 -17.07 -18.57
N ILE A 144 -4.16 -18.13 -19.23
CA ILE A 144 -2.72 -18.39 -19.42
C ILE A 144 -2.04 -17.26 -20.21
N GLY A 145 -2.67 -16.78 -21.29
CA GLY A 145 -2.16 -15.66 -22.07
C GLY A 145 -1.98 -14.39 -21.24
N VAL A 146 -2.97 -14.05 -20.41
CA VAL A 146 -2.90 -12.91 -19.49
C VAL A 146 -1.82 -13.13 -18.41
N MET A 147 -1.70 -14.35 -17.86
CA MET A 147 -0.64 -14.70 -16.92
C MET A 147 0.75 -14.49 -17.53
N ILE A 148 0.96 -14.87 -18.80
CA ILE A 148 2.24 -14.67 -19.50
C ILE A 148 2.59 -13.18 -19.58
N LEU A 149 1.65 -12.32 -19.95
CA LEU A 149 1.90 -10.88 -20.01
C LEU A 149 2.15 -10.26 -18.63
N SER A 150 1.42 -10.74 -17.62
CA SER A 150 1.54 -10.25 -16.25
C SER A 150 2.91 -10.59 -15.67
N GLU A 151 3.33 -11.84 -15.80
CA GLU A 151 4.62 -12.31 -15.33
C GLU A 151 5.77 -11.68 -16.12
N LEU A 152 5.63 -11.52 -17.45
CA LEU A 152 6.62 -10.83 -18.25
C LEU A 152 6.82 -9.38 -17.79
N THR A 153 5.72 -8.68 -17.51
CA THR A 153 5.77 -7.29 -17.04
C THR A 153 6.48 -7.19 -15.69
N GLN A 154 6.13 -8.08 -14.76
CA GLN A 154 6.76 -8.14 -13.44
C GLN A 154 8.23 -8.53 -13.52
N GLU A 155 8.58 -9.58 -14.27
CA GLU A 155 9.94 -10.06 -14.43
C GLU A 155 10.82 -8.98 -15.08
N ILE A 156 10.36 -8.27 -16.12
CA ILE A 156 11.13 -7.17 -16.71
C ILE A 156 11.37 -6.03 -15.70
N ASN A 157 10.39 -5.74 -14.84
CA ASN A 157 10.48 -4.71 -13.80
C ASN A 157 11.38 -5.13 -12.62
N LEU A 158 11.57 -6.44 -12.41
CA LEU A 158 12.38 -6.96 -11.31
C LEU A 158 13.87 -6.69 -11.51
N VAL A 159 14.46 -5.92 -10.59
CA VAL A 159 15.90 -5.65 -10.54
C VAL A 159 16.63 -6.90 -10.05
N ASP A 160 17.53 -7.44 -10.87
CA ASP A 160 18.37 -8.57 -10.49
C ASP A 160 19.70 -8.07 -9.91
N CYS A 161 19.86 -8.14 -8.58
CA CYS A 161 21.08 -7.70 -7.88
C CYS A 161 22.34 -8.46 -8.32
N SER A 162 22.20 -9.63 -8.94
CA SER A 162 23.35 -10.41 -9.43
C SER A 162 23.91 -9.92 -10.77
N ARG A 163 23.22 -8.98 -11.44
CA ARG A 163 23.56 -8.51 -12.80
C ARG A 163 23.81 -7.00 -12.85
N SER A 164 24.47 -6.56 -13.91
CA SER A 164 24.71 -5.13 -14.15
C SER A 164 23.38 -4.37 -14.24
N SER A 165 23.20 -3.42 -13.31
CA SER A 165 22.06 -2.49 -13.28
C SER A 165 21.84 -1.75 -14.61
N ALA A 166 22.91 -1.47 -15.37
CA ALA A 166 22.81 -0.82 -16.68
C ALA A 166 22.10 -1.71 -17.72
N LYS A 167 22.34 -3.02 -17.73
CA LYS A 167 21.66 -3.96 -18.65
C LYS A 167 20.19 -4.08 -18.32
N HIS A 168 19.85 -4.19 -17.02
CA HIS A 168 18.47 -4.20 -16.55
C HIS A 168 17.72 -2.93 -16.98
N ARG A 169 18.25 -1.73 -16.68
CA ARG A 169 17.63 -0.46 -17.08
C ARG A 169 17.39 -0.35 -18.57
N LYS A 170 18.33 -0.82 -19.40
CA LYS A 170 18.19 -0.83 -20.87
C LYS A 170 17.03 -1.72 -21.33
N ILE A 171 16.85 -2.91 -20.72
CA ILE A 171 15.75 -3.83 -21.01
C ILE A 171 14.42 -3.20 -20.60
N ALA A 172 14.32 -2.76 -19.34
CA ALA A 172 13.11 -2.14 -18.79
C ALA A 172 12.66 -0.91 -19.60
N THR A 173 13.61 -0.03 -19.96
CA THR A 173 13.35 1.15 -20.80
C THR A 173 12.84 0.74 -22.19
N SER A 174 13.48 -0.22 -22.83
CA SER A 174 13.03 -0.70 -24.15
C SER A 174 11.64 -1.33 -24.08
N PHE A 175 11.33 -2.14 -23.06
CA PHE A 175 10.01 -2.76 -22.91
C PHE A 175 8.90 -1.73 -22.64
N ARG A 176 9.18 -0.76 -21.76
CA ARG A 176 8.30 0.38 -21.48
C ARG A 176 7.92 1.11 -22.76
N ASP A 177 8.90 1.36 -23.63
CA ASP A 177 8.71 2.17 -24.83
C ASP A 177 8.09 1.40 -26.00
N THR A 178 8.29 0.07 -26.08
CA THR A 178 7.85 -0.73 -27.24
C THR A 178 6.62 -1.60 -27.02
N SER A 179 6.29 -1.98 -25.78
CA SER A 179 5.32 -3.05 -25.53
C SER A 179 4.37 -2.79 -24.36
N LEU A 180 4.85 -2.16 -23.29
CA LEU A 180 4.08 -2.02 -22.05
C LEU A 180 2.75 -1.28 -22.24
N LYS A 181 2.73 -0.22 -23.08
CA LYS A 181 1.51 0.53 -23.38
C LYS A 181 0.44 -0.35 -24.02
N ASP A 182 0.83 -1.15 -25.00
CA ASP A 182 -0.09 -2.00 -25.76
C ASP A 182 -0.65 -3.12 -24.87
N ILE A 183 0.17 -3.65 -23.96
CA ILE A 183 -0.24 -4.62 -22.95
C ILE A 183 -1.30 -4.01 -22.01
N LEU A 184 -1.08 -2.78 -21.52
CA LEU A 184 -2.08 -2.09 -20.69
C LEU A 184 -3.39 -1.87 -21.44
N MET A 185 -3.34 -1.39 -22.69
CA MET A 185 -4.53 -1.15 -23.50
C MET A 185 -5.32 -2.44 -23.75
N LEU A 186 -4.62 -3.54 -24.05
CA LEU A 186 -5.21 -4.85 -24.21
C LEU A 186 -5.88 -5.34 -22.92
N ALA A 187 -5.22 -5.19 -21.76
CA ALA A 187 -5.80 -5.58 -20.48
C ALA A 187 -7.08 -4.79 -20.17
N CYS A 188 -7.06 -3.47 -20.40
CA CYS A 188 -8.23 -2.62 -20.26
C CYS A 188 -9.37 -3.00 -21.23
N SER A 189 -9.07 -3.32 -22.49
CA SER A 189 -10.11 -3.72 -23.45
C SER A 189 -10.76 -5.05 -23.05
N LEU A 190 -9.97 -6.02 -22.60
CA LEU A 190 -10.48 -7.31 -22.11
C LEU A 190 -11.34 -7.14 -20.85
N LEU A 191 -10.98 -6.23 -19.94
CA LEU A 191 -11.81 -5.88 -18.79
C LEU A 191 -13.13 -5.21 -19.19
N LYS A 192 -13.11 -4.32 -20.19
CA LYS A 192 -14.35 -3.73 -20.74
C LYS A 192 -15.26 -4.82 -21.32
N GLU A 193 -14.70 -5.76 -22.09
CA GLU A 193 -15.46 -6.90 -22.65
C GLU A 193 -16.03 -7.83 -21.58
N LEU A 194 -15.27 -8.07 -20.50
CA LEU A 194 -15.70 -8.87 -19.37
C LEU A 194 -16.91 -8.24 -18.67
N LEU A 195 -16.88 -6.91 -18.45
CA LEU A 195 -17.93 -6.16 -17.78
C LEU A 195 -19.16 -5.95 -18.68
N ALA A 196 -19.01 -5.97 -20.01
CA ALA A 196 -20.11 -5.82 -20.95
C ALA A 196 -21.09 -7.01 -20.93
N LYS A 197 -20.69 -8.15 -20.37
CA LYS A 197 -21.52 -9.33 -20.16
C LYS A 197 -21.98 -9.40 -18.70
N PRO A 198 -23.17 -9.95 -18.40
CA PRO A 198 -23.59 -10.14 -17.01
C PRO A 198 -22.56 -11.00 -16.28
N LEU A 199 -21.97 -10.45 -15.21
CA LEU A 199 -20.96 -11.14 -14.41
C LEU A 199 -21.60 -12.32 -13.68
N ASN A 200 -21.14 -13.53 -13.96
CA ASN A 200 -21.49 -14.70 -13.15
C ASN A 200 -20.48 -14.82 -12.01
N LEU A 201 -20.82 -14.24 -10.86
CA LEU A 201 -19.96 -14.25 -9.67
C LEU A 201 -19.74 -15.66 -9.08
N GLN A 202 -20.39 -16.70 -9.59
CA GLN A 202 -20.15 -18.10 -9.19
C GLN A 202 -19.18 -18.83 -10.13
N ASP A 203 -18.87 -18.24 -11.30
CA ASP A 203 -17.95 -18.84 -12.27
C ASP A 203 -16.49 -18.59 -11.87
N GLN A 204 -15.81 -19.66 -11.43
CA GLN A 204 -14.41 -19.62 -11.02
C GLN A 204 -13.47 -19.22 -12.17
N GLN A 205 -13.78 -19.58 -13.42
CA GLN A 205 -12.96 -19.19 -14.57
C GLN A 205 -13.10 -17.69 -14.85
N GLN A 206 -14.31 -17.15 -14.74
CA GLN A 206 -14.56 -15.72 -14.90
C GLN A 206 -13.87 -14.89 -13.81
N GLN A 207 -13.94 -15.34 -12.55
CA GLN A 207 -13.21 -14.71 -11.45
C GLN A 207 -11.69 -14.77 -11.62
N SER A 208 -11.16 -15.92 -12.05
CA SER A 208 -9.73 -16.10 -12.31
C SER A 208 -9.26 -15.14 -13.43
N LEU A 209 -10.01 -15.04 -14.52
CA LEU A 209 -9.71 -14.12 -15.60
C LEU A 209 -9.72 -12.66 -15.13
N ALA A 210 -10.73 -12.26 -14.36
CA ALA A 210 -10.80 -10.92 -13.77
C ALA A 210 -9.58 -10.62 -12.88
N MET A 211 -9.21 -11.58 -12.03
CA MET A 211 -8.04 -11.46 -11.15
C MET A 211 -6.76 -11.25 -11.95
N GLN A 212 -6.52 -12.07 -12.97
CA GLN A 212 -5.30 -11.98 -13.79
C GLN A 212 -5.25 -10.68 -14.60
N LEU A 213 -6.39 -10.21 -15.13
CA LEU A 213 -6.46 -8.95 -15.85
C LEU A 213 -6.21 -7.74 -14.95
N LEU A 214 -6.81 -7.71 -13.75
CA LEU A 214 -6.57 -6.64 -12.78
C LEU A 214 -5.10 -6.63 -12.31
N LYS A 215 -4.52 -7.81 -12.04
CA LYS A 215 -3.09 -7.94 -11.73
C LYS A 215 -2.20 -7.43 -12.88
N LEU A 216 -2.54 -7.77 -14.12
CA LEU A 216 -1.81 -7.28 -15.29
C LEU A 216 -1.86 -5.75 -15.38
N VAL A 217 -3.03 -5.14 -15.24
CA VAL A 217 -3.17 -3.67 -15.23
C VAL A 217 -2.34 -3.06 -14.09
N LEU A 218 -2.44 -3.62 -12.89
CA LEU A 218 -1.69 -3.14 -11.74
C LEU A 218 -0.17 -3.24 -11.95
N ASN A 219 0.32 -4.35 -12.50
CA ASN A 219 1.73 -4.52 -12.86
C ASN A 219 2.19 -3.51 -13.92
N CYS A 220 1.34 -3.18 -14.90
CA CYS A 220 1.65 -2.13 -15.87
C CYS A 220 1.72 -0.73 -15.24
N LEU A 221 0.83 -0.42 -14.30
CA LEU A 221 0.78 0.88 -13.63
C LEU A 221 1.89 1.05 -12.57
N ASN A 222 2.31 -0.05 -11.93
CA ASN A 222 3.39 -0.09 -10.94
C ASN A 222 4.79 -0.23 -11.57
N PHE A 223 4.89 -0.23 -12.90
CA PHE A 223 6.17 -0.36 -13.58
C PHE A 223 7.11 0.80 -13.20
N ASP A 224 8.41 0.54 -13.00
CA ASP A 224 9.38 1.59 -12.71
C ASP A 224 9.73 2.36 -13.99
N PHE A 225 8.99 3.45 -14.22
CA PHE A 225 9.15 4.27 -15.41
C PHE A 225 10.44 5.09 -15.44
N ILE A 226 11.12 5.29 -14.29
CA ILE A 226 12.27 6.20 -14.15
C ILE A 226 13.58 5.42 -13.97
N GLY A 227 13.52 4.20 -13.42
CA GLY A 227 14.70 3.41 -13.07
C GLY A 227 15.25 3.72 -11.67
N ASN A 228 14.38 4.16 -10.75
CA ASN A 228 14.72 4.55 -9.38
C ASN A 228 14.42 3.45 -8.34
N SER A 229 13.97 2.27 -8.74
CA SER A 229 13.64 1.16 -7.83
C SER A 229 14.88 0.53 -7.20
N ALA A 230 15.35 1.15 -6.11
CA ALA A 230 16.29 0.51 -5.18
C ALA A 230 15.96 0.83 -3.71
N ASP A 231 14.87 1.55 -3.41
CA ASP A 231 14.55 1.95 -2.05
C ASP A 231 13.14 1.49 -1.66
N GLU A 232 13.04 0.30 -1.08
CA GLU A 232 11.81 -0.20 -0.44
C GLU A 232 11.39 0.65 0.78
N SER A 233 12.22 1.63 1.20
CA SER A 233 11.87 2.62 2.23
C SER A 233 11.17 3.87 1.68
N ALA A 234 10.92 3.96 0.37
CA ALA A 234 10.27 5.11 -0.25
C ALA A 234 8.81 5.28 0.23
N ASP A 235 8.42 6.53 0.52
CA ASP A 235 7.07 6.94 0.91
C ASP A 235 6.00 6.32 -0.02
N ASP A 236 5.07 5.51 0.52
CA ASP A 236 3.93 4.89 -0.19
C ASP A 236 2.90 5.93 -0.68
N LEU A 237 3.28 7.20 -0.75
CA LEU A 237 2.49 8.31 -1.30
C LEU A 237 3.16 9.01 -2.50
N CYS A 238 4.24 8.44 -3.05
CA CYS A 238 4.95 8.98 -4.21
C CYS A 238 4.12 9.03 -5.50
N THR A 239 4.22 10.13 -6.27
CA THR A 239 3.58 10.24 -7.59
C THR A 239 4.30 9.41 -8.65
N VAL A 240 3.54 8.77 -9.54
CA VAL A 240 4.07 7.95 -10.64
C VAL A 240 4.32 8.81 -11.87
N GLN A 241 5.53 8.71 -12.45
CA GLN A 241 5.90 9.44 -13.67
C GLN A 241 5.60 8.62 -14.94
N ILE A 242 4.30 8.57 -15.27
CA ILE A 242 3.81 7.88 -16.46
C ILE A 242 4.37 8.54 -17.76
N PRO A 243 4.78 7.77 -18.77
CA PRO A 243 5.20 8.28 -20.08
C PRO A 243 4.13 9.13 -20.77
N THR A 244 4.53 10.23 -21.40
CA THR A 244 3.60 11.21 -21.99
C THR A 244 2.71 10.61 -23.08
N ASN A 245 3.20 9.61 -23.82
CA ASN A 245 2.43 8.90 -24.85
C ASN A 245 1.27 8.06 -24.27
N TRP A 246 1.20 7.85 -22.95
CA TRP A 246 0.07 7.18 -22.29
C TRP A 246 -1.03 8.16 -21.88
N ARG A 247 -0.79 9.48 -21.93
CA ARG A 247 -1.74 10.52 -21.53
C ARG A 247 -3.16 10.30 -22.06
N THR A 248 -3.29 9.83 -23.31
CA THR A 248 -4.60 9.55 -23.93
C THR A 248 -5.43 8.53 -23.16
N ILE A 249 -4.80 7.47 -22.62
CA ILE A 249 -5.46 6.42 -21.83
C ILE A 249 -6.12 7.00 -20.58
N PHE A 250 -5.45 7.96 -19.94
CA PHE A 250 -5.93 8.61 -18.71
C PHE A 250 -7.01 9.67 -19.00
N LEU A 251 -6.98 10.30 -20.18
CA LEU A 251 -7.96 11.32 -20.56
C LEU A 251 -9.28 10.72 -21.05
N GLU A 252 -9.30 9.45 -21.45
CA GLU A 252 -10.52 8.72 -21.79
C GLU A 252 -11.37 8.51 -20.54
N PRO A 253 -12.57 9.15 -20.43
CA PRO A 253 -13.39 9.04 -19.22
C PRO A 253 -13.81 7.60 -18.91
N GLU A 254 -13.98 6.79 -19.95
CA GLU A 254 -14.34 5.38 -19.85
C GLU A 254 -13.28 4.55 -19.11
N THR A 255 -12.01 4.94 -19.17
CA THR A 255 -10.93 4.19 -18.49
C THR A 255 -11.10 4.25 -16.99
N LEU A 256 -11.26 5.44 -16.40
CA LEU A 256 -11.49 5.56 -14.95
C LEU A 256 -12.84 4.94 -14.55
N ASN A 257 -13.89 5.19 -15.34
CA ASN A 257 -15.22 4.66 -15.05
C ASN A 257 -15.22 3.14 -14.99
N LEU A 258 -14.48 2.47 -15.88
CA LEU A 258 -14.31 1.01 -15.88
C LEU A 258 -13.89 0.48 -14.51
N PHE A 259 -12.89 1.09 -13.86
CA PHE A 259 -12.41 0.59 -12.56
C PHE A 259 -13.39 0.90 -11.41
N PHE A 260 -14.10 2.02 -11.47
CA PHE A 260 -15.21 2.28 -10.54
C PHE A 260 -16.38 1.30 -10.73
N ASP A 261 -16.70 0.94 -11.98
CA ASP A 261 -17.73 -0.05 -12.28
C ASP A 261 -17.29 -1.46 -11.82
N LEU A 262 -16.02 -1.83 -12.06
CA LEU A 262 -15.45 -3.10 -11.59
C LEU A 262 -15.47 -3.19 -10.06
N TYR A 263 -15.10 -2.13 -9.34
CA TYR A 263 -15.20 -2.09 -7.87
C TYR A 263 -16.64 -2.37 -7.40
N ARG A 264 -17.64 -1.77 -8.05
CA ARG A 264 -19.05 -1.96 -7.70
C ARG A 264 -19.60 -3.34 -8.03
N ALA A 265 -19.07 -3.97 -9.06
CA ALA A 265 -19.65 -5.20 -9.62
C ALA A 265 -18.96 -6.48 -9.15
N LEU A 266 -17.72 -6.39 -8.66
CA LEU A 266 -16.89 -7.53 -8.29
C LEU A 266 -16.92 -7.84 -6.78
N PRO A 267 -16.64 -9.10 -6.37
CA PRO A 267 -16.54 -9.49 -4.96
C PRO A 267 -15.27 -8.93 -4.30
N PRO A 268 -15.18 -8.91 -2.95
CA PRO A 268 -14.14 -8.21 -2.18
C PRO A 268 -12.69 -8.40 -2.66
N VAL A 269 -12.25 -9.64 -2.89
CA VAL A 269 -10.88 -9.94 -3.34
C VAL A 269 -10.54 -9.27 -4.69
N LEU A 270 -11.53 -9.19 -5.58
CA LEU A 270 -11.36 -8.61 -6.92
C LEU A 270 -11.64 -7.11 -6.92
N SER A 271 -12.61 -6.63 -6.14
CA SER A 271 -12.88 -5.20 -5.98
C SER A 271 -11.71 -4.48 -5.31
N GLN A 272 -10.97 -5.15 -4.42
CA GLN A 272 -9.76 -4.62 -3.81
C GLN A 272 -8.69 -4.35 -4.88
N LEU A 273 -8.48 -5.28 -5.82
CA LEU A 273 -7.55 -5.08 -6.94
C LEU A 273 -8.01 -3.93 -7.87
N ALA A 274 -9.31 -3.79 -8.09
CA ALA A 274 -9.84 -2.66 -8.85
C ALA A 274 -9.57 -1.31 -8.15
N LEU A 275 -9.69 -1.25 -6.82
CA LEU A 275 -9.28 -0.09 -6.03
C LEU A 275 -7.78 0.14 -6.09
N SER A 276 -6.94 -0.89 -6.03
CA SER A 276 -5.50 -0.74 -6.20
C SER A 276 -5.14 -0.14 -7.56
N CYS A 277 -5.84 -0.51 -8.64
CA CYS A 277 -5.68 0.16 -9.93
C CYS A 277 -6.09 1.65 -9.85
N LEU A 278 -7.21 1.97 -9.19
CA LEU A 278 -7.64 3.37 -8.98
C LEU A 278 -6.63 4.19 -8.18
N VAL A 279 -5.99 3.61 -7.14
CA VAL A 279 -4.90 4.23 -6.39
C VAL A 279 -3.76 4.62 -7.35
N GLN A 280 -3.38 3.75 -8.28
CA GLN A 280 -2.33 4.04 -9.25
C GLN A 280 -2.77 5.09 -10.28
N PHE A 281 -4.01 5.03 -10.77
CA PHE A 281 -4.56 6.08 -11.63
C PHE A 281 -4.57 7.46 -10.95
N ALA A 282 -4.89 7.51 -9.66
CA ALA A 282 -4.85 8.73 -8.86
C ALA A 282 -3.42 9.23 -8.60
N SER A 283 -2.43 8.34 -8.67
CA SER A 283 -1.01 8.64 -8.43
C SER A 283 -0.28 9.18 -9.66
N ALA A 284 -0.91 9.17 -10.85
CA ALA A 284 -0.30 9.67 -12.08
C ALA A 284 0.01 11.17 -11.97
N ARG A 285 1.30 11.54 -12.01
CA ARG A 285 1.78 12.89 -11.72
C ARG A 285 1.00 13.95 -12.49
N ARG A 286 0.52 14.97 -11.79
CA ARG A 286 -0.29 16.07 -12.34
C ARG A 286 0.27 16.75 -13.60
N SER A 287 1.60 16.76 -13.77
CA SER A 287 2.29 17.35 -14.93
C SER A 287 2.07 16.57 -16.24
N LEU A 288 1.49 15.36 -16.17
CA LEU A 288 1.04 14.61 -17.33
C LEU A 288 -0.06 15.35 -18.10
N PHE A 289 -0.86 16.18 -17.42
CA PHE A 289 -2.06 16.82 -17.94
C PHE A 289 -1.88 18.34 -18.13
N SER A 290 -2.54 18.91 -19.14
CA SER A 290 -2.74 20.36 -19.21
C SER A 290 -3.70 20.83 -18.10
N ASN A 291 -3.73 22.13 -17.78
CA ASN A 291 -4.64 22.66 -16.76
C ASN A 291 -6.13 22.27 -16.95
N PRO A 292 -6.74 22.43 -18.15
CA PRO A 292 -8.15 22.07 -18.33
C PRO A 292 -8.39 20.56 -18.24
N GLU A 293 -7.48 19.76 -18.80
CA GLU A 293 -7.54 18.31 -18.70
C GLU A 293 -7.41 17.82 -17.26
N ARG A 294 -6.51 18.45 -16.50
CA ARG A 294 -6.29 18.12 -15.10
C ARG A 294 -7.53 18.38 -14.26
N ALA A 295 -8.21 19.51 -14.48
CA ALA A 295 -9.47 19.81 -13.81
C ALA A 295 -10.55 18.76 -14.14
N LYS A 296 -10.67 18.36 -15.41
CA LYS A 296 -11.61 17.32 -15.84
C LYS A 296 -11.30 15.96 -15.21
N TYR A 297 -10.02 15.56 -15.22
CA TYR A 297 -9.58 14.28 -14.66
C TYR A 297 -9.80 14.24 -13.14
N LEU A 298 -9.45 15.32 -12.43
CA LEU A 298 -9.70 15.45 -11.00
C LEU A 298 -11.19 15.39 -10.66
N SER A 299 -12.05 16.06 -11.43
CA SER A 299 -13.50 15.99 -11.25
C SER A 299 -14.04 14.56 -11.37
N ASN A 300 -13.51 13.75 -12.31
CA ASN A 300 -13.88 12.34 -12.42
C ASN A 300 -13.44 11.50 -11.20
N LEU A 301 -12.24 11.73 -10.67
CA LEU A 301 -11.77 11.05 -9.45
C LEU A 301 -12.64 11.40 -8.25
N ILE A 302 -12.94 12.69 -8.04
CA ILE A 302 -13.78 13.18 -6.94
C ILE A 302 -15.20 12.64 -7.04
N LYS A 303 -15.76 12.57 -8.26
CA LYS A 303 -17.06 11.95 -8.50
C LYS A 303 -17.08 10.47 -8.10
N GLY A 304 -16.02 9.72 -8.42
CA GLY A 304 -15.92 8.32 -8.03
C GLY A 304 -15.78 8.14 -6.51
N VAL A 305 -14.98 8.98 -5.85
CA VAL A 305 -14.89 9.03 -4.38
C VAL A 305 -16.26 9.30 -3.75
N LYS A 306 -17.01 10.27 -4.28
CA LYS A 306 -18.36 10.57 -3.82
C LYS A 306 -19.25 9.34 -3.86
N GLN A 307 -19.29 8.65 -5.00
CA GLN A 307 -20.12 7.47 -5.19
C GLN A 307 -19.79 6.32 -4.23
N ILE A 308 -18.50 6.12 -3.92
CA ILE A 308 -18.07 5.11 -2.95
C ILE A 308 -18.52 5.49 -1.53
N LEU A 309 -18.40 6.78 -1.15
CA LEU A 309 -18.79 7.26 0.17
C LEU A 309 -20.32 7.30 0.37
N GLU A 310 -21.09 7.55 -0.69
CA GLU A 310 -22.56 7.48 -0.66
C GLU A 310 -23.08 6.04 -0.55
N ASN A 311 -22.27 5.05 -0.97
CA ASN A 311 -22.60 3.62 -0.85
C ASN A 311 -21.42 2.83 -0.26
N PRO A 312 -21.18 2.92 1.06
CA PRO A 312 -19.97 2.40 1.70
C PRO A 312 -20.02 0.88 1.94
N GLN A 313 -21.00 0.14 1.39
CA GLN A 313 -21.15 -1.30 1.66
C GLN A 313 -19.87 -2.11 1.37
N GLY A 314 -19.17 -1.78 0.27
CA GLY A 314 -17.91 -2.42 -0.10
C GLY A 314 -16.75 -2.14 0.86
N LEU A 315 -16.83 -1.06 1.67
CA LEU A 315 -15.81 -0.67 2.65
C LEU A 315 -15.92 -1.44 3.99
N SER A 316 -16.90 -2.34 4.11
CA SER A 316 -16.95 -3.30 5.23
C SER A 316 -15.90 -4.41 5.11
N ASP A 317 -15.30 -4.58 3.93
CA ASP A 317 -14.15 -5.44 3.72
C ASP A 317 -12.84 -4.68 4.06
N PRO A 318 -11.95 -5.23 4.91
CA PRO A 318 -10.71 -4.56 5.31
C PRO A 318 -9.76 -4.22 4.15
N GLY A 319 -9.73 -5.06 3.11
CA GLY A 319 -8.88 -4.85 1.93
C GLY A 319 -9.35 -3.68 1.09
N ASN A 320 -10.65 -3.64 0.77
CA ASN A 320 -11.27 -2.50 0.10
C ASN A 320 -11.11 -1.20 0.90
N TYR A 321 -11.35 -1.27 2.21
CA TYR A 321 -11.22 -0.13 3.11
C TYR A 321 -9.80 0.45 3.07
N HIS A 322 -8.78 -0.40 3.20
CA HIS A 322 -7.38 0.00 3.14
C HIS A 322 -7.02 0.68 1.82
N GLU A 323 -7.36 0.06 0.68
CA GLU A 323 -7.08 0.62 -0.64
C GLU A 323 -7.83 1.93 -0.88
N PHE A 324 -9.04 2.07 -0.32
CA PHE A 324 -9.78 3.33 -0.39
C PHE A 324 -9.13 4.44 0.43
N CYS A 325 -8.64 4.16 1.65
CA CYS A 325 -7.85 5.12 2.44
C CYS A 325 -6.60 5.56 1.68
N ARG A 326 -5.88 4.63 1.03
CA ARG A 326 -4.74 4.95 0.14
C ARG A 326 -5.18 5.86 -0.99
N PHE A 327 -6.29 5.54 -1.67
CA PHE A 327 -6.81 6.34 -2.78
C PHE A 327 -7.13 7.78 -2.35
N LEU A 328 -7.79 7.96 -1.21
CA LEU A 328 -8.08 9.29 -0.65
C LEU A 328 -6.79 10.09 -0.39
N ALA A 329 -5.78 9.47 0.21
CA ALA A 329 -4.49 10.14 0.46
C ALA A 329 -3.84 10.60 -0.86
N ARG A 330 -3.89 9.78 -1.92
CA ARG A 330 -3.31 10.12 -3.25
C ARG A 330 -3.90 11.38 -3.86
N LEU A 331 -5.16 11.72 -3.59
CA LEU A 331 -5.78 12.94 -4.12
C LEU A 331 -4.98 14.18 -3.70
N LYS A 332 -4.63 14.29 -2.42
CA LYS A 332 -3.92 15.49 -1.94
C LYS A 332 -2.42 15.44 -2.22
N THR A 333 -1.82 14.25 -2.34
CA THR A 333 -0.39 14.16 -2.64
C THR A 333 -0.10 14.58 -4.09
N ASN A 334 -1.06 14.39 -4.98
CA ASN A 334 -0.91 14.70 -6.40
C ASN A 334 -1.55 16.04 -6.83
N TYR A 335 -2.68 16.45 -6.23
CA TYR A 335 -3.40 17.67 -6.59
C TYR A 335 -3.30 18.75 -5.52
N GLN A 336 -3.24 20.02 -5.94
CA GLN A 336 -3.21 21.14 -5.01
C GLN A 336 -4.58 21.38 -4.39
N LEU A 337 -4.61 21.86 -3.14
CA LEU A 337 -5.87 22.23 -2.46
C LEU A 337 -6.67 23.25 -3.27
N GLY A 338 -5.99 24.24 -3.86
CA GLY A 338 -6.63 25.23 -4.73
C GLY A 338 -7.29 24.66 -5.99
N GLU A 339 -6.95 23.43 -6.41
CA GLU A 339 -7.62 22.73 -7.51
C GLU A 339 -8.79 21.89 -7.02
N LEU A 340 -8.65 21.27 -5.84
CA LEU A 340 -9.70 20.48 -5.21
C LEU A 340 -10.93 21.34 -4.92
N VAL A 341 -10.76 22.53 -4.35
CA VAL A 341 -11.87 23.45 -4.02
C VAL A 341 -12.62 23.97 -5.24
N MET A 342 -12.01 23.89 -6.44
CA MET A 342 -12.65 24.31 -7.70
C MET A 342 -13.53 23.22 -8.31
N VAL A 343 -13.48 21.99 -7.78
CA VAL A 343 -14.35 20.90 -8.24
C VAL A 343 -15.75 21.13 -7.68
N LYS A 344 -16.75 21.10 -8.55
CA LYS A 344 -18.16 21.40 -8.20
C LYS A 344 -18.67 20.57 -7.02
N GLU A 345 -18.31 19.29 -6.97
CA GLU A 345 -18.72 18.34 -5.94
C GLU A 345 -17.89 18.44 -4.64
N TYR A 346 -16.85 19.28 -4.58
CA TYR A 346 -15.93 19.36 -3.45
C TYR A 346 -16.61 19.56 -2.08
N PRO A 347 -17.55 20.51 -1.90
CA PRO A 347 -18.13 20.79 -0.58
C PRO A 347 -18.81 19.57 0.04
N GLU A 348 -19.50 18.78 -0.78
CA GLU A 348 -20.17 17.55 -0.36
C GLU A 348 -19.17 16.42 -0.13
N VAL A 349 -18.18 16.27 -1.01
CA VAL A 349 -17.18 15.21 -0.89
C VAL A 349 -16.28 15.41 0.32
N ILE A 350 -15.83 16.62 0.64
CA ILE A 350 -15.00 16.86 1.82
C ILE A 350 -15.78 16.58 3.12
N GLN A 351 -17.09 16.86 3.14
CA GLN A 351 -17.95 16.49 4.26
C GLN A 351 -18.04 14.96 4.41
N LEU A 352 -18.25 14.24 3.31
CA LEU A 352 -18.29 12.77 3.33
C LEU A 352 -16.95 12.17 3.78
N ILE A 353 -15.82 12.71 3.30
CA ILE A 353 -14.48 12.28 3.73
C ILE A 353 -14.26 12.57 5.22
N ALA A 354 -14.73 13.71 5.74
CA ALA A 354 -14.64 14.04 7.16
C ALA A 354 -15.44 13.05 8.01
N ASN A 355 -16.70 12.79 7.66
CA ASN A 355 -17.56 11.82 8.36
C ASN A 355 -16.97 10.41 8.33
N PHE A 356 -16.45 10.00 7.17
CA PHE A 356 -15.75 8.73 7.01
C PHE A 356 -14.51 8.67 7.91
N THR A 357 -13.69 9.72 7.93
CA THR A 357 -12.48 9.80 8.77
C THR A 357 -12.83 9.73 10.26
N ILE A 358 -13.83 10.47 10.72
CA ILE A 358 -14.28 10.45 12.12
C ILE A 358 -14.73 9.05 12.53
N THR A 359 -15.57 8.41 11.71
CA THR A 359 -16.04 7.04 11.94
C THR A 359 -14.88 6.05 11.97
N SER A 360 -13.93 6.21 11.05
CA SER A 360 -12.71 5.39 10.94
C SER A 360 -11.84 5.48 12.20
N LEU A 361 -11.69 6.68 12.76
CA LEU A 361 -10.90 6.92 13.97
C LEU A 361 -11.55 6.34 15.23
N GLN A 362 -12.88 6.27 15.25
CA GLN A 362 -13.65 5.67 16.35
C GLN A 362 -13.59 4.13 16.31
N HIS A 363 -13.54 3.52 15.12
CA HIS A 363 -13.42 2.07 14.92
C HIS A 363 -11.95 1.65 14.72
N TRP A 364 -11.10 1.98 15.70
CA TRP A 364 -9.65 1.80 15.61
C TRP A 364 -9.20 0.33 15.44
N GLU A 365 -10.02 -0.64 15.88
CA GLU A 365 -9.75 -2.08 15.76
C GLU A 365 -9.81 -2.58 14.30
N PHE A 366 -10.55 -1.89 13.43
CA PHE A 366 -10.91 -2.42 12.10
C PHE A 366 -9.73 -2.38 11.10
N ALA A 367 -8.87 -1.36 11.17
CA ALA A 367 -7.72 -1.24 10.26
C ALA A 367 -6.68 -0.20 10.76
N PRO A 368 -5.79 -0.57 11.71
CA PRO A 368 -4.84 0.37 12.31
C PRO A 368 -3.87 0.99 11.29
N ASN A 369 -3.40 0.20 10.31
CA ASN A 369 -2.47 0.66 9.27
C ASN A 369 -3.12 1.63 8.28
N SER A 370 -4.44 1.71 8.22
CA SER A 370 -5.17 2.59 7.28
C SER A 370 -5.34 4.01 7.82
N VAL A 371 -5.31 4.19 9.15
CA VAL A 371 -5.47 5.49 9.82
C VAL A 371 -4.40 6.48 9.37
N HIS A 372 -3.17 6.00 9.18
CA HIS A 372 -2.04 6.79 8.68
C HIS A 372 -2.38 7.56 7.40
N TYR A 373 -3.04 6.93 6.42
CA TYR A 373 -3.37 7.56 5.14
C TYR A 373 -4.41 8.67 5.31
N LEU A 374 -5.41 8.46 6.17
CA LEU A 374 -6.43 9.47 6.46
C LEU A 374 -5.83 10.67 7.19
N LEU A 375 -5.03 10.44 8.22
CA LEU A 375 -4.34 11.53 8.92
C LEU A 375 -3.37 12.28 8.01
N THR A 376 -2.64 11.57 7.15
CA THR A 376 -1.76 12.21 6.14
C THR A 376 -2.55 13.06 5.16
N LEU A 377 -3.73 12.61 4.72
CA LEU A 377 -4.61 13.42 3.88
C LEU A 377 -4.93 14.75 4.57
N TRP A 378 -5.44 14.70 5.80
CA TRP A 378 -5.81 15.91 6.54
C TRP A 378 -4.62 16.80 6.87
N GLN A 379 -3.50 16.22 7.29
CA GLN A 379 -2.24 16.93 7.52
C GLN A 379 -1.82 17.71 6.28
N ARG A 380 -1.75 17.05 5.11
CA ARG A 380 -1.34 17.68 3.85
C ARG A 380 -2.38 18.69 3.34
N MET A 381 -3.68 18.48 3.60
CA MET A 381 -4.75 19.44 3.29
C MET A 381 -4.57 20.73 4.11
N VAL A 382 -4.49 20.61 5.43
CA VAL A 382 -4.35 21.75 6.36
C VAL A 382 -3.05 22.51 6.12
N ALA A 383 -1.92 21.81 5.95
CA ALA A 383 -0.63 22.44 5.64
C ALA A 383 -0.66 23.27 4.35
N SER A 384 -1.62 23.02 3.45
CA SER A 384 -1.74 23.74 2.19
C SER A 384 -2.61 24.98 2.27
N VAL A 385 -3.36 25.18 3.36
CA VAL A 385 -4.30 26.31 3.54
C VAL A 385 -3.64 27.68 3.30
N PRO A 386 -2.45 27.99 3.86
CA PRO A 386 -1.82 29.30 3.66
C PRO A 386 -1.48 29.62 2.19
N PHE A 387 -1.45 28.60 1.33
CA PHE A 387 -1.09 28.74 -0.09
C PHE A 387 -2.31 28.77 -1.01
N VAL A 388 -3.53 28.64 -0.48
CA VAL A 388 -4.76 28.71 -1.27
C VAL A 388 -5.06 30.16 -1.61
N LYS A 389 -5.11 30.46 -2.92
CA LYS A 389 -5.48 31.78 -3.46
C LYS A 389 -6.91 31.82 -4.01
N SER A 390 -7.61 30.70 -3.97
CA SER A 390 -8.99 30.58 -4.44
C SER A 390 -9.94 31.37 -3.54
N ALA A 391 -11.00 31.94 -4.12
CA ALA A 391 -12.12 32.51 -3.36
C ALA A 391 -13.08 31.43 -2.81
N GLU A 392 -13.04 30.22 -3.38
CA GLU A 392 -13.88 29.10 -2.94
C GLU A 392 -13.47 28.60 -1.55
N PRO A 393 -14.43 28.31 -0.65
CA PRO A 393 -14.14 27.91 0.72
C PRO A 393 -13.53 26.50 0.78
N HIS A 394 -12.47 26.34 1.56
CA HIS A 394 -11.83 25.04 1.76
C HIS A 394 -12.55 24.14 2.77
N LEU A 395 -13.35 24.69 3.69
CA LEU A 395 -14.09 24.00 4.75
C LEU A 395 -13.26 23.21 5.79
N LEU A 396 -11.92 23.25 5.69
CA LEU A 396 -11.01 22.57 6.63
C LEU A 396 -11.10 23.11 8.06
N ASP A 397 -11.37 24.39 8.22
CA ASP A 397 -11.71 25.10 9.46
C ASP A 397 -12.96 24.55 10.17
N THR A 398 -13.85 23.90 9.43
CA THR A 398 -15.02 23.20 10.00
C THR A 398 -14.67 21.77 10.41
N TYR A 399 -13.94 21.02 9.58
CA TYR A 399 -13.77 19.58 9.76
C TYR A 399 -12.49 19.15 10.50
N ALA A 400 -11.39 19.88 10.37
CA ALA A 400 -10.14 19.58 11.08
C ALA A 400 -10.30 19.57 12.62
N PRO A 401 -11.08 20.48 13.26
CA PRO A 401 -11.38 20.40 14.69
C PRO A 401 -12.10 19.11 15.08
N GLU A 402 -13.10 18.70 14.31
CA GLU A 402 -13.90 17.50 14.58
C GLU A 402 -13.06 16.23 14.44
N ILE A 403 -12.14 16.19 13.47
CA ILE A 403 -11.20 15.07 13.31
C ILE A 403 -10.19 15.03 14.45
N THR A 404 -9.65 16.19 14.85
CA THR A 404 -8.76 16.29 16.00
C THR A 404 -9.45 15.77 17.27
N LYS A 405 -10.69 16.20 17.49
CA LYS A 405 -11.54 15.74 18.58
C LYS A 405 -11.79 14.24 18.53
N ALA A 406 -12.15 13.71 17.36
CA ALA A 406 -12.41 12.28 17.17
C ALA A 406 -11.17 11.44 17.48
N TYR A 407 -9.99 11.85 17.00
CA TYR A 407 -8.74 11.15 17.27
C TYR A 407 -8.40 11.14 18.77
N ILE A 408 -8.44 12.30 19.43
CA ILE A 408 -8.13 12.40 20.87
C ILE A 408 -9.11 11.54 21.67
N THR A 409 -10.40 11.70 21.41
CA THR A 409 -11.45 10.99 22.15
C THR A 409 -11.34 9.49 21.96
N SER A 410 -11.10 9.00 20.73
CA SER A 410 -10.99 7.56 20.48
C SER A 410 -9.81 6.91 21.19
N ARG A 411 -8.67 7.61 21.30
CA ARG A 411 -7.52 7.11 22.08
C ARG A 411 -7.83 7.02 23.57
N LEU A 412 -8.56 7.99 24.14
CA LEU A 412 -8.96 7.96 25.56
C LEU A 412 -10.03 6.89 25.86
N GLU A 413 -10.93 6.64 24.92
CA GLU A 413 -11.96 5.60 24.99
C GLU A 413 -11.40 4.19 24.78
N CYS A 414 -10.30 4.05 24.03
CA CYS A 414 -9.57 2.81 23.81
C CYS A 414 -8.92 2.27 25.09
N VAL A 415 -8.33 3.13 25.93
CA VAL A 415 -7.62 2.75 27.18
C VAL A 415 -8.40 1.76 28.07
N PRO A 416 -9.66 2.02 28.49
CA PRO A 416 -10.41 1.07 29.33
C PRO A 416 -10.71 -0.25 28.63
N VAL A 417 -10.85 -0.27 27.30
CA VAL A 417 -11.08 -1.50 26.53
C VAL A 417 -9.81 -2.34 26.50
N VAL A 418 -8.68 -1.73 26.16
CA VAL A 418 -7.36 -2.38 26.13
C VAL A 418 -7.02 -3.02 27.48
N ILE A 419 -7.19 -2.28 28.58
CA ILE A 419 -6.88 -2.77 29.92
C ILE A 419 -7.83 -3.88 30.36
N ARG A 420 -9.14 -3.74 30.10
CA ARG A 420 -10.14 -4.72 30.54
C ARG A 420 -10.04 -6.02 29.76
N ASP A 421 -9.87 -5.94 28.45
CA ASP A 421 -9.92 -7.08 27.54
C ASP A 421 -8.52 -7.66 27.24
N GLY A 422 -7.45 -7.04 27.78
CA GLY A 422 -6.08 -7.50 27.64
C GLY A 422 -5.55 -7.41 26.20
N LEU A 423 -5.99 -6.38 25.46
CA LEU A 423 -5.55 -6.14 24.08
C LEU A 423 -4.15 -5.53 24.04
N GLU A 424 -3.52 -5.54 22.87
CA GLU A 424 -2.26 -4.83 22.64
C GLU A 424 -2.47 -3.33 22.81
N ASP A 425 -1.65 -2.68 23.65
CA ASP A 425 -1.76 -1.25 23.90
C ASP A 425 -1.10 -0.48 22.75
N PRO A 426 -1.81 0.44 22.07
CA PRO A 426 -1.20 1.21 21.00
C PRO A 426 0.02 2.04 21.45
N LEU A 427 0.14 2.40 22.74
CA LEU A 427 1.31 3.10 23.28
C LEU A 427 2.59 2.26 23.26
N ASP A 428 2.49 0.93 23.14
CA ASP A 428 3.65 0.05 23.08
C ASP A 428 4.36 0.14 21.71
N ASP A 429 3.65 0.54 20.64
CA ASP A 429 4.21 0.89 19.32
C ASP A 429 4.44 2.40 19.19
N THR A 430 5.45 2.90 19.89
CA THR A 430 5.82 4.32 19.89
C THR A 430 6.14 4.89 18.50
N ALA A 431 6.61 4.06 17.55
CA ALA A 431 6.96 4.52 16.21
C ALA A 431 5.71 4.94 15.44
N THR A 432 4.69 4.07 15.43
CA THR A 432 3.40 4.38 14.81
C THR A 432 2.70 5.53 15.52
N VAL A 433 2.72 5.54 16.87
CA VAL A 433 2.10 6.62 17.65
C VAL A 433 2.73 7.97 17.33
N PHE A 434 4.06 8.09 17.35
CA PHE A 434 4.73 9.35 17.06
C PHE A 434 4.48 9.82 15.64
N GLN A 435 4.42 8.91 14.67
CA GLN A 435 4.06 9.25 13.31
C GLN A 435 2.63 9.83 13.22
N GLN A 436 1.65 9.21 13.90
CA GLN A 436 0.27 9.71 13.91
C GLN A 436 0.13 11.04 14.66
N LEU A 437 0.88 11.22 15.75
CA LEU A 437 0.92 12.48 16.50
C LEU A 437 1.52 13.62 15.66
N GLU A 438 2.59 13.38 14.90
CA GLU A 438 3.15 14.38 13.97
C GLU A 438 2.12 14.81 12.90
N GLN A 439 1.33 13.88 12.39
CA GLN A 439 0.24 14.19 11.45
C GLN A 439 -0.85 15.02 12.12
N LEU A 440 -1.32 14.57 13.28
CA LEU A 440 -2.35 15.24 14.08
C LEU A 440 -1.95 16.67 14.46
N CYS A 441 -0.67 16.87 14.78
CA CYS A 441 -0.10 18.16 15.14
C CYS A 441 -0.41 19.26 14.13
N THR A 442 -0.31 18.95 12.84
CA THR A 442 -0.63 19.93 11.80
C THR A 442 -2.14 20.15 11.69
N VAL A 443 -2.93 19.08 11.84
CA VAL A 443 -4.39 19.14 11.72
C VAL A 443 -5.00 19.98 12.86
N SER A 444 -4.53 19.81 14.09
CA SER A 444 -5.03 20.53 15.26
C SER A 444 -4.74 22.03 15.21
N ARG A 445 -3.67 22.44 14.52
CA ARG A 445 -3.28 23.85 14.35
C ARG A 445 -4.18 24.62 13.37
N CYS A 446 -5.06 23.95 12.61
CA CYS A 446 -6.02 24.63 11.73
C CYS A 446 -6.95 25.59 12.51
N GLU A 447 -7.37 25.18 13.70
CA GLU A 447 -8.25 25.94 14.60
C GLU A 447 -7.76 25.71 16.03
N TYR A 448 -6.58 26.25 16.30
CA TYR A 448 -5.79 25.85 17.46
C TYR A 448 -6.49 26.12 18.79
N GLU A 449 -7.20 27.24 18.92
CA GLU A 449 -7.98 27.59 20.11
C GLU A 449 -9.00 26.52 20.49
N LYS A 450 -9.75 25.99 19.50
CA LYS A 450 -10.73 24.93 19.72
C LYS A 450 -10.05 23.64 20.17
N ALA A 451 -8.92 23.31 19.57
CA ALA A 451 -8.15 22.12 19.90
C ALA A 451 -7.58 22.20 21.33
N CYS A 452 -6.98 23.33 21.72
CA CYS A 452 -6.47 23.58 23.06
C CYS A 452 -7.58 23.55 24.11
N THR A 453 -8.72 24.21 23.83
CA THR A 453 -9.88 24.23 24.74
C THR A 453 -10.38 22.81 25.03
N LEU A 454 -10.49 21.97 24.00
CA LEU A 454 -10.87 20.57 24.16
C LEU A 454 -9.85 19.82 25.04
N LEU A 455 -8.55 19.98 24.74
CA LEU A 455 -7.50 19.26 25.44
C LEU A 455 -7.42 19.67 26.92
N VAL A 456 -7.57 20.96 27.22
CA VAL A 456 -7.72 21.49 28.59
C VAL A 456 -8.87 20.81 29.33
N GLN A 457 -10.07 20.79 28.73
CA GLN A 457 -11.25 20.20 29.36
C GLN A 457 -11.05 18.70 29.67
N LEU A 458 -10.51 17.95 28.71
CA LEU A 458 -10.25 16.52 28.89
C LEU A 458 -9.14 16.29 29.92
N PHE A 459 -8.09 17.10 29.93
CA PHE A 459 -6.99 16.98 30.90
C PHE A 459 -7.50 17.23 32.32
N ASP A 460 -8.20 18.35 32.54
CA ASP A 460 -8.73 18.72 33.86
C ASP A 460 -9.70 17.66 34.38
N GLN A 461 -10.57 17.13 33.52
CA GLN A 461 -11.51 16.07 33.90
C GLN A 461 -10.79 14.79 34.34
N ASN A 462 -9.80 14.30 33.57
CA ASN A 462 -9.10 13.05 33.89
C ASN A 462 -8.16 13.23 35.09
N ALA A 463 -7.49 14.37 35.23
CA ALA A 463 -6.66 14.67 36.39
C ALA A 463 -7.48 14.75 37.70
N GLN A 464 -8.66 15.39 37.67
CA GLN A 464 -9.57 15.41 38.81
C GLN A 464 -10.08 14.01 39.18
N ASN A 465 -10.41 13.18 38.19
CA ASN A 465 -10.84 11.80 38.43
C ASN A 465 -9.71 10.97 39.07
N TYR A 466 -8.48 11.12 38.57
CA TYR A 466 -7.31 10.46 39.13
C TYR A 466 -7.07 10.89 40.60
N GLN A 467 -7.11 12.19 40.90
CA GLN A 467 -7.00 12.69 42.28
C GLN A 467 -8.08 12.11 43.20
N LYS A 468 -9.34 12.07 42.75
CA LYS A 468 -10.45 11.47 43.53
C LYS A 468 -10.20 10.00 43.84
N LEU A 469 -9.68 9.23 42.87
CA LEU A 469 -9.35 7.81 43.06
C LEU A 469 -8.21 7.62 44.06
N LEU A 470 -7.16 8.46 43.99
CA LEU A 470 -6.02 8.39 44.92
C LEU A 470 -6.41 8.70 46.38
N HIS A 471 -7.37 9.60 46.59
CA HIS A 471 -7.89 9.97 47.90
C HIS A 471 -9.03 9.06 48.40
N SER A 472 -9.54 8.16 47.57
CA SER A 472 -10.59 7.22 47.95
C SER A 472 -10.09 6.16 48.93
N SER A 473 -10.90 5.80 49.93
CA SER A 473 -10.56 4.76 50.91
C SER A 473 -10.57 3.34 50.31
N SER A 474 -11.21 3.16 49.16
CA SER A 474 -11.27 1.90 48.40
C SER A 474 -10.61 2.09 47.03
N ARG A 475 -9.28 2.07 47.00
CA ARG A 475 -8.50 2.19 45.75
C ARG A 475 -8.80 1.00 44.85
N ASN A 476 -9.49 1.23 43.74
CA ASN A 476 -9.66 0.23 42.68
C ASN A 476 -8.45 0.30 41.74
N PRO A 477 -7.51 -0.68 41.76
CA PRO A 477 -6.29 -0.61 40.96
C PRO A 477 -6.57 -0.50 39.46
N LEU A 478 -7.63 -1.15 38.98
CA LEU A 478 -7.97 -1.16 37.55
C LEU A 478 -8.42 0.23 37.08
N GLU A 479 -9.24 0.93 37.88
CA GLU A 479 -9.67 2.30 37.56
C GLU A 479 -8.50 3.30 37.61
N ILE A 480 -7.56 3.09 38.53
CA ILE A 480 -6.32 3.87 38.61
C ILE A 480 -5.50 3.69 37.33
N THR A 481 -5.23 2.45 36.91
CA THR A 481 -4.50 2.16 35.67
C THR A 481 -5.19 2.73 34.43
N VAL A 482 -6.52 2.72 34.38
CA VAL A 482 -7.29 3.36 33.29
C VAL A 482 -7.06 4.87 33.27
N GLN A 483 -7.10 5.55 34.42
CA GLN A 483 -6.83 7.00 34.46
C GLN A 483 -5.37 7.31 34.11
N GLU A 484 -4.41 6.52 34.58
CA GLU A 484 -3.00 6.67 34.23
C GLU A 484 -2.79 6.53 32.72
N GLY A 485 -3.37 5.52 32.07
CA GLY A 485 -3.30 5.36 30.62
C GLY A 485 -3.91 6.54 29.85
N ARG A 486 -5.04 7.08 30.32
CA ARG A 486 -5.64 8.30 29.73
C ARG A 486 -4.76 9.53 29.90
N LEU A 487 -4.17 9.70 31.08
CA LEU A 487 -3.25 10.81 31.36
C LEU A 487 -1.98 10.70 30.51
N ALA A 488 -1.45 9.49 30.29
CA ALA A 488 -0.32 9.28 29.38
C ALA A 488 -0.64 9.79 27.95
N TRP A 489 -1.79 9.39 27.39
CA TRP A 489 -2.26 9.91 26.10
C TRP A 489 -2.41 11.43 26.09
N LEU A 490 -3.01 12.01 27.12
CA LEU A 490 -3.20 13.46 27.24
C LEU A 490 -1.86 14.21 27.30
N VAL A 491 -0.85 13.68 28.00
CA VAL A 491 0.50 14.25 28.04
C VAL A 491 1.16 14.17 26.65
N TYR A 492 1.03 13.05 25.93
CA TYR A 492 1.47 12.95 24.54
C TYR A 492 0.75 13.96 23.62
N PHE A 493 -0.56 14.18 23.80
CA PHE A 493 -1.26 15.21 23.04
C PHE A 493 -0.76 16.62 23.35
N VAL A 494 -0.54 16.94 24.64
CA VAL A 494 0.01 18.25 25.03
C VAL A 494 1.39 18.47 24.43
N GLY A 495 2.30 17.49 24.54
CA GLY A 495 3.62 17.62 23.96
C GLY A 495 3.59 17.70 22.42
N THR A 496 2.61 17.08 21.77
CA THR A 496 2.41 17.18 20.31
C THR A 496 2.01 18.60 19.93
N PHE A 497 1.07 19.17 20.67
CA PHE A 497 0.56 20.51 20.43
C PHE A 497 1.67 21.54 20.63
N VAL A 498 2.37 21.48 21.77
CA VAL A 498 3.52 22.33 22.10
C VAL A 498 4.69 22.14 21.12
N GLY A 499 5.04 20.90 20.78
CA GLY A 499 6.09 20.58 19.80
C GLY A 499 5.79 21.10 18.39
N GLY A 500 4.51 21.28 18.07
CA GLY A 500 4.01 21.79 16.79
C GLY A 500 4.17 23.27 16.52
N ARG A 501 4.77 24.02 17.45
CA ARG A 501 4.91 25.47 17.30
C ARG A 501 5.80 25.82 16.10
N LEU A 502 5.26 26.63 15.20
CA LEU A 502 6.00 27.19 14.07
C LEU A 502 6.50 28.59 14.45
N THR A 503 7.82 28.74 14.61
CA THR A 503 8.46 29.98 15.10
C THR A 503 8.06 31.25 14.33
N TYR A 504 7.76 31.13 13.04
CA TYR A 504 7.44 32.28 12.17
C TYR A 504 5.94 32.61 12.09
N THR A 505 5.07 31.75 12.61
CA THR A 505 3.60 31.93 12.56
C THR A 505 2.93 31.84 13.93
N SER A 506 3.69 31.64 15.01
CA SER A 506 3.14 31.64 16.37
C SER A 506 2.75 33.05 16.80
N THR A 507 1.60 33.17 17.46
CA THR A 507 1.12 34.42 18.08
C THR A 507 1.35 34.36 19.58
N ASP A 508 1.37 35.52 20.25
CA ASP A 508 1.43 35.59 21.72
C ASP A 508 0.25 34.82 22.37
N ASP A 509 -0.90 34.76 21.69
CA ASP A 509 -2.07 34.00 22.14
C ASP A 509 -1.85 32.49 22.05
N HIS A 510 -1.26 31.99 20.96
CA HIS A 510 -0.90 30.58 20.83
C HIS A 510 0.13 30.16 21.87
N ASP A 511 1.12 31.02 22.12
CA ASP A 511 2.11 30.81 23.16
C ASP A 511 1.42 30.75 24.55
N ALA A 512 0.50 31.66 24.87
CA ALA A 512 -0.26 31.61 26.12
C ALA A 512 -1.05 30.29 26.29
N MET A 513 -1.67 29.77 25.22
CA MET A 513 -2.36 28.48 25.24
C MET A 513 -1.39 27.31 25.49
N ASP A 514 -0.20 27.34 24.87
CA ASP A 514 0.85 26.33 25.06
C ASP A 514 1.35 26.33 26.52
N GLY A 515 1.48 27.50 27.14
CA GLY A 515 1.78 27.64 28.56
C GLY A 515 0.68 27.09 29.47
N GLU A 516 -0.59 27.32 29.13
CA GLU A 516 -1.73 26.81 29.89
C GLU A 516 -1.79 25.27 29.88
N LEU A 517 -1.53 24.66 28.73
CA LEU A 517 -1.45 23.20 28.59
C LEU A 517 -0.23 22.65 29.33
N SER A 518 0.93 23.29 29.19
CA SER A 518 2.17 22.88 29.85
C SER A 518 2.05 22.92 31.39
N CYS A 519 1.40 23.94 31.94
CA CYS A 519 1.13 24.07 33.37
C CYS A 519 0.42 22.84 33.94
N ARG A 520 -0.56 22.29 33.21
CA ARG A 520 -1.30 21.07 33.64
C ARG A 520 -0.41 19.84 33.68
N VAL A 521 0.52 19.70 32.74
CA VAL A 521 1.50 18.61 32.77
C VAL A 521 2.44 18.76 33.96
N PHE A 522 2.93 19.96 34.27
CA PHE A 522 3.77 20.19 35.46
C PHE A 522 3.02 19.96 36.79
N GLN A 523 1.73 20.31 36.85
CA GLN A 523 0.87 19.99 37.99
C GLN A 523 0.67 18.47 38.14
N LEU A 524 0.51 17.74 37.03
CA LEU A 524 0.45 16.28 37.04
C LEU A 524 1.75 15.65 37.54
N ILE A 525 2.92 16.15 37.11
CA ILE A 525 4.23 15.70 37.61
C ILE A 525 4.29 15.85 39.13
N SER A 526 3.90 17.02 39.65
CA SER A 526 3.88 17.29 41.09
C SER A 526 2.94 16.32 41.86
N LEU A 527 1.80 15.98 41.25
CA LEU A 527 0.84 15.01 41.81
C LEU A 527 1.43 13.59 41.84
N MET A 528 2.13 13.18 40.77
CA MET A 528 2.77 11.87 40.67
C MET A 528 3.98 11.74 41.59
N ASP A 529 4.79 12.78 41.72
CA ASP A 529 5.95 12.80 42.62
C ASP A 529 5.54 12.55 44.07
N ALA A 530 4.38 13.08 44.47
CA ALA A 530 3.80 12.83 45.79
C ALA A 530 3.38 11.35 45.99
N GLN A 531 3.17 10.58 44.92
CA GLN A 531 2.79 9.17 44.94
C GLN A 531 3.94 8.20 44.66
N LEU A 532 5.13 8.68 44.25
CA LEU A 532 6.32 7.86 43.96
C LEU A 532 6.63 6.78 45.02
N PRO A 533 6.48 7.03 46.34
CA PRO A 533 6.73 6.00 47.35
C PRO A 533 5.73 4.83 47.34
N GLN A 534 4.58 4.98 46.67
CA GLN A 534 3.45 4.05 46.71
C GLN A 534 3.18 3.37 45.37
N SER A 535 3.36 4.07 44.25
CA SER A 535 3.09 3.56 42.90
C SER A 535 3.79 4.41 41.84
N SER A 536 4.36 3.77 40.83
CA SER A 536 4.88 4.41 39.62
C SER A 536 4.18 3.82 38.39
N ASN A 537 3.90 4.67 37.40
CA ASN A 537 3.36 4.23 36.11
C ASN A 537 4.32 4.65 35.00
N GLU A 538 5.03 3.66 34.45
CA GLU A 538 6.04 3.83 33.41
C GLU A 538 5.49 4.55 32.17
N LYS A 539 4.22 4.30 31.79
CA LYS A 539 3.62 4.91 30.58
C LYS A 539 3.46 6.42 30.73
N VAL A 540 3.04 6.88 31.91
CA VAL A 540 2.90 8.32 32.16
C VAL A 540 4.28 8.97 32.27
N GLU A 541 5.27 8.31 32.88
CA GLU A 541 6.65 8.80 32.94
C GLU A 541 7.27 8.95 31.54
N LEU A 542 7.12 7.95 30.66
CA LEU A 542 7.57 8.03 29.27
C LEU A 542 6.88 9.17 28.51
N ALA A 543 5.57 9.37 28.72
CA ALA A 543 4.85 10.49 28.14
C ALA A 543 5.38 11.84 28.63
N ILE A 544 5.67 11.97 29.93
CA ILE A 544 6.26 13.17 30.53
C ILE A 544 7.64 13.45 29.93
N LEU A 545 8.51 12.44 29.82
CA LEU A 545 9.84 12.59 29.22
C LEU A 545 9.75 13.09 27.78
N TRP A 546 8.81 12.54 27.00
CA TRP A 546 8.56 12.99 25.64
C TRP A 546 8.04 14.43 25.59
N PHE A 547 7.08 14.80 26.45
CA PHE A 547 6.62 16.19 26.58
C PHE A 547 7.77 17.15 26.92
N LEU A 548 8.62 16.80 27.89
CA LEU A 548 9.75 17.64 28.29
C LEU A 548 10.74 17.84 27.13
N ASP A 549 10.99 16.82 26.31
CA ASP A 549 11.81 16.96 25.13
C ASP A 549 11.19 17.89 24.08
N GLN A 550 9.88 17.77 23.81
CA GLN A 550 9.16 18.69 22.93
C GLN A 550 9.18 20.13 23.47
N PHE A 551 8.84 20.32 24.75
CA PHE A 551 8.85 21.62 25.42
C PHE A 551 10.25 22.27 25.38
N ARG A 552 11.30 21.49 25.66
CA ARG A 552 12.69 21.96 25.60
C ARG A 552 13.06 22.41 24.19
N LYS A 553 12.74 21.61 23.18
CA LYS A 553 12.99 21.93 21.76
C LYS A 553 12.28 23.22 21.35
N THR A 554 11.07 23.45 21.85
CA THR A 554 10.23 24.58 21.45
C THR A 554 10.51 25.88 22.23
N TYR A 555 10.80 25.82 23.53
CA TYR A 555 10.80 26.98 24.42
C TYR A 555 12.08 27.20 25.24
N VAL A 556 13.01 26.23 25.30
CA VAL A 556 14.22 26.33 26.15
C VAL A 556 15.54 26.29 25.37
N GLY A 557 15.57 25.70 24.17
CA GLY A 557 16.82 25.46 23.41
C GLY A 557 17.54 26.69 22.86
N ASP A 558 18.86 26.57 22.65
CA ASP A 558 19.77 27.66 22.23
C ASP A 558 19.50 28.28 20.84
N GLN A 559 18.58 27.72 20.04
CA GLN A 559 18.26 28.20 18.68
C GLN A 559 17.06 29.16 18.62
N LEU A 560 16.55 29.65 19.75
CA LEU A 560 15.37 30.52 19.79
C LEU A 560 15.68 31.94 19.30
N GLN A 561 15.23 32.27 18.08
CA GLN A 561 15.34 33.62 17.52
C GLN A 561 14.36 34.63 18.16
N HIS A 562 13.35 34.16 18.89
CA HIS A 562 12.36 34.99 19.58
C HIS A 562 12.08 34.42 20.97
N THR A 563 12.25 35.23 22.01
CA THR A 563 11.86 34.88 23.37
C THR A 563 10.33 34.86 23.48
N SER A 564 9.77 33.75 23.97
CA SER A 564 8.36 33.64 24.35
C SER A 564 8.20 33.96 25.84
N LYS A 565 6.98 34.32 26.26
CA LYS A 565 6.63 34.54 27.68
C LYS A 565 6.20 33.27 28.43
N VAL A 566 6.16 32.13 27.71
CA VAL A 566 5.73 30.81 28.18
C VAL A 566 6.71 30.20 29.17
#